data_AF-A0A1I2BZL5-F1
#
_entry.id   AF-A0A1I2BZL5-F1
#
_cell.length_a   1.000
_cell.length_b   1.000
_cell.length_c   1.000
_cell.angle_alpha   90.00
_cell.angle_beta   90.00
_cell.angle_gamma   90.00
#
_symmetry.space_group_name_H-M   'P 1'
#
loop_
_entity.id
_entity.type
_entity.pdbx_description
1 polymer ?
#
loop_
_entity_poly.entity_id
_entity_poly.type
_entity_poly.pdbx_seq_one_letter_code
_entity_poly.pdbx_strand_id
1 'polypeptide(L)'
;MAGYLMNMSNWGSIESCVKDGIYSTWFPKLRGSYFGIAKEATFADYLSMKPGDNIYFFNDRIIYGIGELVDIQGDCKFLSHIGADLPKNLSGADLEEARPLLPYDQEYSRCFCVFKPSPLFFTEGVDMDEALNSNPQAFRILRAMWKVSFIKMGDEENKALYDIILKRNEDNLVKQNNYLPHDPSFIEKLECTDLSPYHFHCKNILKSVDTAEGWVRHEMALEAAVVDTLATNGNTVLGEWDYISHQVIASPFKPVDYMDKIDVFGYRYIKGYKTKSKFLIIELKKDNATKEVIWQVMKYVDWVRKEYANDDYGMIEAFIIAYGFPDDVIEERNKWAVRQYITGLRPVKHSTWTNLRLVQYRSYDGELTLEEVAPIG
;
A
#
# COMPACT_ATOMS: atom_id res chain seq x y z
N MET A 1 3.75 -11.89 4.91
CA MET A 1 2.37 -11.39 4.83
C MET A 1 2.38 -10.01 5.42
N ALA A 2 1.82 -9.04 4.72
CA ALA A 2 1.61 -7.71 5.25
C ALA A 2 0.43 -7.71 6.23
N GLY A 3 0.26 -6.60 6.94
CA GLY A 3 -0.90 -6.35 7.79
C GLY A 3 -1.55 -5.02 7.46
N TYR A 4 -2.87 -4.92 7.60
CA TYR A 4 -3.64 -3.70 7.39
C TYR A 4 -4.41 -3.37 8.65
N LEU A 5 -4.12 -2.22 9.26
CA LEU A 5 -4.91 -1.74 10.40
C LEU A 5 -5.93 -0.71 9.91
N MET A 6 -7.20 -1.08 9.93
CA MET A 6 -8.30 -0.24 9.47
C MET A 6 -8.84 0.63 10.60
N ASN A 7 -9.01 1.92 10.32
CA ASN A 7 -9.66 2.85 11.23
C ASN A 7 -11.18 2.70 11.13
N MET A 8 -11.82 2.38 12.25
CA MET A 8 -13.25 2.11 12.34
C MET A 8 -13.94 3.23 13.11
N SER A 9 -15.14 3.61 12.67
CA SER A 9 -15.87 4.75 13.23
C SER A 9 -16.48 4.45 14.59
N ASN A 10 -16.95 3.22 14.81
CA ASN A 10 -17.57 2.75 16.06
C ASN A 10 -17.64 1.21 16.10
N TRP A 11 -18.05 0.69 17.26
CA TRP A 11 -18.23 -0.74 17.50
C TRP A 11 -19.21 -1.43 16.54
N GLY A 12 -20.37 -0.82 16.24
CA GLY A 12 -21.35 -1.42 15.32
C GLY A 12 -20.80 -1.60 13.90
N SER A 13 -19.93 -0.69 13.45
CA SER A 13 -19.23 -0.85 12.18
C SER A 13 -18.23 -2.01 12.21
N ILE A 14 -17.55 -2.24 13.34
CA ILE A 14 -16.68 -3.43 13.53
C ILE A 14 -17.54 -4.69 13.44
N GLU A 15 -18.64 -4.77 14.18
CA GLU A 15 -19.53 -5.93 14.19
C GLU A 15 -20.05 -6.26 12.80
N SER A 16 -20.53 -5.26 12.04
CA SER A 16 -21.03 -5.47 10.68
C SER A 16 -19.92 -5.94 9.72
N CYS A 17 -18.75 -5.29 9.77
CA CYS A 17 -17.65 -5.66 8.89
C CYS A 17 -17.14 -7.07 9.15
N VAL A 18 -17.00 -7.47 10.43
CA VAL A 18 -16.60 -8.85 10.78
C VAL A 18 -17.68 -9.85 10.38
N LYS A 19 -18.95 -9.52 10.65
CA LYS A 19 -20.06 -10.40 10.31
C LYS A 19 -20.06 -10.71 8.81
N ASP A 20 -19.98 -9.69 7.97
CA ASP A 20 -20.11 -9.86 6.52
C ASP A 20 -18.77 -10.24 5.83
N GLY A 21 -17.64 -10.08 6.53
CA GLY A 21 -16.30 -10.32 5.98
C GLY A 21 -15.87 -9.28 4.95
N ILE A 22 -16.34 -8.04 5.08
CA ILE A 22 -16.09 -6.95 4.13
C ILE A 22 -15.60 -5.73 4.87
N TYR A 23 -14.59 -5.06 4.32
CA TYR A 23 -14.24 -3.70 4.70
C TYR A 23 -14.33 -2.78 3.49
N SER A 24 -14.98 -1.62 3.66
CA SER A 24 -15.07 -0.56 2.66
C SER A 24 -14.79 0.77 3.32
N THR A 25 -14.01 1.62 2.64
CA THR A 25 -13.74 2.97 3.11
C THR A 25 -14.91 3.89 2.76
N TRP A 26 -15.28 4.76 3.68
CA TRP A 26 -16.23 5.84 3.40
C TRP A 26 -15.59 6.95 2.55
N PHE A 27 -16.11 7.16 1.35
CA PHE A 27 -15.70 8.21 0.41
C PHE A 27 -16.75 9.33 0.37
N PRO A 28 -16.43 10.54 0.86
CA PRO A 28 -17.33 11.68 0.73
C PRO A 28 -17.62 12.01 -0.74
N LYS A 29 -18.82 12.54 -1.04
CA LYS A 29 -19.20 12.95 -2.39
C LYS A 29 -18.15 13.87 -3.02
N LEU A 30 -17.91 13.67 -4.32
CA LEU A 30 -16.99 14.48 -5.11
C LEU A 30 -17.50 15.92 -5.22
N ARG A 31 -16.57 16.87 -5.21
CA ARG A 31 -16.84 18.31 -5.38
C ARG A 31 -16.44 18.83 -6.77
N GLY A 32 -15.89 17.97 -7.63
CA GLY A 32 -15.36 18.33 -8.95
C GLY A 32 -15.33 17.12 -9.88
N SER A 33 -14.67 17.27 -11.03
CA SER A 33 -14.62 16.26 -12.10
C SER A 33 -13.47 15.25 -11.99
N TYR A 34 -12.77 15.23 -10.84
CA TYR A 34 -11.62 14.36 -10.58
C TYR A 34 -11.62 13.92 -9.11
N PHE A 35 -10.89 12.84 -8.82
CA PHE A 35 -10.61 12.45 -7.44
C PHE A 35 -9.62 13.44 -6.81
N GLY A 36 -9.83 13.73 -5.53
CA GLY A 36 -8.84 14.50 -4.76
C GLY A 36 -7.74 13.59 -4.22
N ILE A 37 -6.62 14.19 -3.84
CA ILE A 37 -5.41 13.53 -3.32
C ILE A 37 -5.75 12.44 -2.27
N ALA A 38 -6.59 12.75 -1.28
CA ALA A 38 -6.93 11.78 -0.23
C ALA A 38 -7.66 10.52 -0.74
N LYS A 39 -8.43 10.63 -1.83
CA LYS A 39 -9.14 9.50 -2.44
C LYS A 39 -8.19 8.65 -3.28
N GLU A 40 -7.36 9.32 -4.09
CA GLU A 40 -6.32 8.66 -4.89
C GLU A 40 -5.32 7.91 -4.00
N ALA A 41 -4.94 8.49 -2.85
CA ALA A 41 -4.10 7.83 -1.84
C ALA A 41 -4.76 6.55 -1.30
N THR A 42 -6.03 6.64 -0.88
CA THR A 42 -6.78 5.48 -0.41
C THR A 42 -6.87 4.39 -1.49
N PHE A 43 -7.07 4.78 -2.76
CA PHE A 43 -7.06 3.86 -3.89
C PHE A 43 -5.71 3.16 -4.05
N ALA A 44 -4.59 3.89 -3.98
CA ALA A 44 -3.25 3.29 -3.99
C ALA A 44 -3.06 2.27 -2.86
N ASP A 45 -3.56 2.58 -1.66
CA ASP A 45 -3.47 1.68 -0.52
C ASP A 45 -4.26 0.37 -0.75
N TYR A 46 -5.47 0.45 -1.33
CA TYR A 46 -6.23 -0.75 -1.74
C TYR A 46 -5.51 -1.52 -2.85
N LEU A 47 -4.99 -0.85 -3.88
CA LEU A 47 -4.29 -1.49 -5.00
C LEU A 47 -3.09 -2.32 -4.55
N SER A 48 -2.50 -1.98 -3.40
CA SER A 48 -1.41 -2.74 -2.79
C SER A 48 -1.83 -4.05 -2.09
N MET A 49 -3.13 -4.30 -1.88
CA MET A 49 -3.63 -5.47 -1.15
C MET A 49 -3.48 -6.77 -1.95
N LYS A 50 -3.06 -7.82 -1.24
CA LYS A 50 -2.92 -9.17 -1.78
C LYS A 50 -3.67 -10.18 -0.89
N PRO A 51 -4.23 -11.24 -1.49
CA PRO A 51 -4.75 -12.36 -0.71
C PRO A 51 -3.71 -12.93 0.27
N GLY A 52 -4.14 -13.31 1.46
CA GLY A 52 -3.29 -13.81 2.54
C GLY A 52 -2.66 -12.72 3.42
N ASP A 53 -2.77 -11.44 3.08
CA ASP A 53 -2.40 -10.36 4.00
C ASP A 53 -3.40 -10.28 5.17
N ASN A 54 -2.94 -9.84 6.33
CA ASN A 54 -3.78 -9.73 7.52
C ASN A 54 -4.55 -8.41 7.56
N ILE A 55 -5.72 -8.43 8.18
CA ILE A 55 -6.55 -7.25 8.44
C ILE A 55 -6.92 -7.17 9.92
N TYR A 56 -6.86 -5.97 10.48
CA TYR A 56 -7.10 -5.64 11.89
C TYR A 56 -8.02 -4.43 11.98
N PHE A 57 -8.80 -4.31 13.06
CA PHE A 57 -9.72 -3.19 13.25
C PHE A 57 -9.34 -2.32 14.44
N PHE A 58 -9.23 -1.01 14.24
CA PHE A 58 -8.87 -0.03 15.25
C PHE A 58 -10.06 0.90 15.53
N ASN A 59 -10.46 1.03 16.79
CA ASN A 59 -11.41 2.04 17.24
C ASN A 59 -11.11 2.46 18.67
N ASP A 60 -11.18 3.76 18.95
CA ASP A 60 -11.00 4.34 20.29
C ASP A 60 -9.79 3.78 21.07
N ARG A 61 -8.62 3.78 20.40
CA ARG A 61 -7.33 3.29 20.90
C ARG A 61 -7.17 1.77 20.98
N ILE A 62 -8.22 1.00 20.71
CA ILE A 62 -8.19 -0.46 20.83
C ILE A 62 -8.10 -1.11 19.45
N ILE A 63 -7.24 -2.12 19.33
CA ILE A 63 -7.07 -2.96 18.15
C ILE A 63 -7.76 -4.30 18.40
N TYR A 64 -8.65 -4.68 17.49
CA TYR A 64 -9.50 -5.85 17.58
C TYR A 64 -9.17 -6.87 16.51
N GLY A 65 -9.02 -8.11 16.96
CA GLY A 65 -9.10 -9.28 16.11
C GLY A 65 -7.98 -9.44 15.09
N ILE A 66 -8.06 -10.54 14.37
CA ILE A 66 -7.18 -10.83 13.24
C ILE A 66 -8.03 -11.47 12.15
N GLY A 67 -8.00 -10.87 10.97
CA GLY A 67 -8.53 -11.43 9.74
C GLY A 67 -7.43 -11.68 8.71
N GLU A 68 -7.84 -12.31 7.62
CA GLU A 68 -7.02 -12.62 6.44
C GLU A 68 -7.80 -12.25 5.19
N LEU A 69 -7.20 -11.43 4.32
CA LEU A 69 -7.75 -11.08 3.02
C LEU A 69 -7.87 -12.36 2.17
N VAL A 70 -9.05 -12.60 1.61
CA VAL A 70 -9.34 -13.85 0.88
C VAL A 70 -9.32 -13.62 -0.63
N ASP A 71 -8.81 -14.62 -1.36
CA ASP A 71 -8.90 -14.65 -2.81
C ASP A 71 -10.31 -15.09 -3.23
N ILE A 72 -10.98 -14.23 -3.99
CA ILE A 72 -12.26 -14.52 -4.65
C ILE A 72 -12.06 -14.23 -6.14
N GLN A 73 -12.10 -15.27 -6.97
CA GLN A 73 -11.92 -15.13 -8.42
C GLN A 73 -10.64 -14.37 -8.85
N GLY A 74 -9.54 -14.52 -8.10
CA GLY A 74 -8.21 -14.01 -8.44
C GLY A 74 -7.81 -12.70 -7.75
N ASP A 75 -8.66 -12.11 -6.90
CA ASP A 75 -8.30 -10.92 -6.12
C ASP A 75 -9.03 -10.89 -4.77
N CYS A 76 -8.62 -9.99 -3.87
CA CYS A 76 -9.24 -9.76 -2.56
C CYS A 76 -9.93 -8.39 -2.44
N LYS A 77 -9.91 -7.58 -3.51
CA LYS A 77 -10.42 -6.22 -3.56
C LYS A 77 -11.22 -5.99 -4.84
N PHE A 78 -12.29 -5.23 -4.73
CA PHE A 78 -13.21 -4.97 -5.83
C PHE A 78 -13.80 -3.57 -5.75
N LEU A 79 -14.25 -3.05 -6.88
CA LEU A 79 -15.15 -1.91 -6.96
C LEU A 79 -16.49 -2.28 -6.33
N SER A 80 -17.08 -1.34 -5.60
CA SER A 80 -18.39 -1.55 -4.95
C SER A 80 -19.56 -1.58 -5.94
N HIS A 81 -19.36 -0.99 -7.12
CA HIS A 81 -20.29 -0.95 -8.26
C HIS A 81 -19.49 -0.74 -9.55
N ILE A 82 -20.09 -1.03 -10.70
CA ILE A 82 -19.43 -0.87 -12.00
C ILE A 82 -19.11 0.61 -12.24
N GLY A 83 -17.84 0.91 -12.52
CA GLY A 83 -17.36 2.27 -12.75
C GLY A 83 -17.20 3.11 -11.48
N ALA A 84 -17.12 2.49 -10.29
CA ALA A 84 -16.91 3.23 -9.04
C ALA A 84 -15.58 4.01 -9.00
N ASP A 85 -14.60 3.58 -9.79
CA ASP A 85 -13.31 4.22 -10.07
C ASP A 85 -13.38 5.34 -11.11
N LEU A 86 -14.58 5.75 -11.54
CA LEU A 86 -14.80 6.98 -12.30
C LEU A 86 -15.13 8.14 -11.34
N PRO A 87 -14.64 9.37 -11.59
CA PRO A 87 -14.92 10.53 -10.74
C PRO A 87 -16.34 11.10 -10.98
N LYS A 88 -17.36 10.25 -10.83
CA LYS A 88 -18.79 10.60 -10.91
C LYS A 88 -19.48 10.25 -9.58
N ASN A 89 -20.34 11.13 -9.07
CA ASN A 89 -21.25 10.78 -7.98
C ASN A 89 -22.48 10.08 -8.57
N LEU A 90 -22.82 8.90 -8.05
CA LEU A 90 -24.03 8.16 -8.40
C LEU A 90 -25.01 8.17 -7.23
N SER A 91 -26.30 8.14 -7.53
CA SER A 91 -27.39 8.04 -6.55
C SER A 91 -28.68 7.59 -7.24
N GLY A 92 -29.58 6.93 -6.51
CA GLY A 92 -30.87 6.49 -7.07
C GLY A 92 -30.70 5.54 -8.26
N ALA A 93 -31.48 5.77 -9.33
CA ALA A 93 -31.48 4.91 -10.53
C ALA A 93 -30.10 4.74 -11.16
N ASP A 94 -29.29 5.80 -11.25
CA ASP A 94 -27.91 5.75 -11.78
C ASP A 94 -27.03 4.74 -11.02
N LEU A 95 -27.23 4.62 -9.70
CA LEU A 95 -26.48 3.67 -8.87
C LEU A 95 -27.00 2.25 -9.05
N GLU A 96 -28.31 2.06 -9.11
CA GLU A 96 -28.91 0.74 -9.38
C GLU A 96 -28.46 0.18 -10.74
N GLU A 97 -28.40 1.02 -11.77
CA GLU A 97 -27.87 0.67 -13.09
C GLU A 97 -26.39 0.28 -13.05
N ALA A 98 -25.62 0.86 -12.13
CA ALA A 98 -24.22 0.51 -11.88
C ALA A 98 -24.04 -0.79 -11.08
N ARG A 99 -25.14 -1.45 -10.68
CA ARG A 99 -25.16 -2.79 -10.06
C ARG A 99 -24.28 -2.87 -8.81
N PRO A 100 -24.66 -2.24 -7.69
CA PRO A 100 -23.86 -2.25 -6.48
C PRO A 100 -23.82 -3.64 -5.85
N LEU A 101 -22.65 -4.04 -5.35
CA LEU A 101 -22.42 -5.32 -4.67
C LEU A 101 -22.70 -5.23 -3.17
N LEU A 102 -22.35 -4.11 -2.54
CA LEU A 102 -22.43 -3.94 -1.09
C LEU A 102 -23.89 -3.76 -0.62
N PRO A 103 -24.27 -4.29 0.55
CA PRO A 103 -25.63 -4.18 1.05
C PRO A 103 -25.93 -2.82 1.70
N TYR A 104 -24.90 -2.01 2.01
CA TYR A 104 -25.00 -0.72 2.69
C TYR A 104 -24.01 0.29 2.11
N ASP A 105 -24.24 1.58 2.43
CA ASP A 105 -23.37 2.71 2.09
C ASP A 105 -22.91 2.78 0.63
N GLN A 106 -23.75 2.32 -0.30
CA GLN A 106 -23.42 2.17 -1.72
C GLN A 106 -23.03 3.51 -2.38
N GLU A 107 -23.66 4.62 -1.98
CA GLU A 107 -23.31 5.97 -2.49
C GLU A 107 -21.94 6.47 -2.02
N TYR A 108 -21.43 5.92 -0.91
CA TYR A 108 -20.20 6.38 -0.25
C TYR A 108 -19.08 5.33 -0.29
N SER A 109 -19.36 4.12 -0.77
CA SER A 109 -18.35 3.07 -0.95
C SER A 109 -17.92 3.04 -2.41
N ARG A 110 -16.62 3.06 -2.68
CA ARG A 110 -16.06 3.01 -4.05
C ARG A 110 -15.38 1.68 -4.34
N CYS A 111 -14.67 1.17 -3.35
CA CYS A 111 -14.00 -0.11 -3.38
C CYS A 111 -14.08 -0.74 -2.00
N PHE A 112 -13.94 -2.05 -1.96
CA PHE A 112 -13.93 -2.83 -0.73
C PHE A 112 -12.93 -3.97 -0.86
N CYS A 113 -12.52 -4.52 0.28
CA CYS A 113 -11.80 -5.79 0.35
C CYS A 113 -12.60 -6.83 1.11
N VAL A 114 -12.32 -8.10 0.81
CA VAL A 114 -12.99 -9.26 1.40
C VAL A 114 -12.00 -10.02 2.27
N PHE A 115 -12.46 -10.45 3.43
CA PHE A 115 -11.65 -11.15 4.41
C PHE A 115 -12.47 -12.16 5.21
N LYS A 116 -11.76 -13.08 5.85
CA LYS A 116 -12.32 -13.99 6.85
C LYS A 116 -11.59 -13.80 8.19
N PRO A 117 -12.22 -14.11 9.33
CA PRO A 117 -11.49 -14.23 10.59
C PRO A 117 -10.35 -15.25 10.49
N SER A 118 -9.17 -14.90 10.99
CA SER A 118 -7.96 -15.75 10.94
C SER A 118 -6.98 -15.36 12.08
N PRO A 119 -7.14 -15.90 13.31
CA PRO A 119 -8.12 -16.92 13.69
C PRO A 119 -9.50 -16.35 14.02
N LEU A 120 -9.59 -15.21 14.70
CA LEU A 120 -10.85 -14.67 15.25
C LEU A 120 -10.78 -13.15 15.37
N PHE A 121 -11.95 -12.50 15.37
CA PHE A 121 -12.09 -11.14 15.87
C PHE A 121 -12.58 -11.15 17.31
N PHE A 122 -11.76 -10.69 18.25
CA PHE A 122 -12.08 -10.72 19.67
C PHE A 122 -12.91 -9.50 20.09
N THR A 123 -13.81 -9.67 21.06
CA THR A 123 -14.53 -8.56 21.69
C THR A 123 -13.64 -7.77 22.65
N GLU A 124 -12.62 -8.44 23.19
CA GLU A 124 -11.55 -7.83 23.99
C GLU A 124 -10.34 -7.57 23.10
N GLY A 125 -10.13 -6.32 22.72
CA GLY A 125 -8.97 -5.90 21.93
C GLY A 125 -7.74 -5.58 22.78
N VAL A 126 -6.70 -5.07 22.11
CA VAL A 126 -5.43 -4.63 22.71
C VAL A 126 -5.33 -3.11 22.58
N ASP A 127 -4.97 -2.40 23.66
CA ASP A 127 -4.71 -0.96 23.57
C ASP A 127 -3.47 -0.69 22.68
N MET A 128 -3.53 0.36 21.85
CA MET A 128 -2.45 0.73 20.93
C MET A 128 -1.12 0.96 21.64
N ASP A 129 -1.11 1.57 22.83
CA ASP A 129 0.13 1.77 23.57
C ASP A 129 0.66 0.43 24.11
N GLU A 130 -0.22 -0.48 24.52
CA GLU A 130 0.18 -1.85 24.89
C GLU A 130 0.80 -2.58 23.69
N ALA A 131 0.18 -2.51 22.51
CA ALA A 131 0.71 -3.09 21.29
C ALA A 131 2.09 -2.50 20.94
N LEU A 132 2.22 -1.17 20.88
CA LEU A 132 3.48 -0.50 20.56
C LEU A 132 4.60 -0.77 21.59
N ASN A 133 4.25 -1.00 22.86
CA ASN A 133 5.21 -1.33 23.91
C ASN A 133 5.63 -2.81 23.94
N SER A 134 4.84 -3.71 23.34
CA SER A 134 5.13 -5.14 23.33
C SER A 134 6.39 -5.51 22.55
N ASN A 135 6.66 -4.80 21.45
CA ASN A 135 7.88 -4.93 20.65
C ASN A 135 8.23 -3.60 19.96
N PRO A 136 8.78 -2.62 20.70
CA PRO A 136 8.93 -1.25 20.21
C PRO A 136 9.78 -1.10 18.95
N GLN A 137 10.74 -2.01 18.73
CA GLN A 137 11.67 -1.98 17.61
C GLN A 137 11.06 -2.47 16.30
N ALA A 138 10.03 -3.33 16.37
CA ALA A 138 9.31 -3.78 15.20
C ALA A 138 8.45 -2.64 14.62
N PHE A 139 7.74 -1.90 15.46
CA PHE A 139 6.76 -0.89 15.04
C PHE A 139 7.38 0.41 14.52
N ARG A 140 7.19 0.67 13.24
CA ARG A 140 7.68 1.85 12.51
C ARG A 140 6.52 2.62 11.92
N ILE A 141 5.79 1.99 11.01
CA ILE A 141 4.70 2.59 10.26
C ILE A 141 3.46 2.76 11.15
N LEU A 142 3.16 1.80 12.03
CA LEU A 142 1.98 1.84 12.90
C LEU A 142 1.89 3.13 13.74
N ARG A 143 3.05 3.68 14.15
CA ARG A 143 3.15 4.93 14.94
C ARG A 143 2.67 6.17 14.17
N ALA A 144 2.54 6.08 12.85
CA ALA A 144 2.13 7.17 11.97
C ALA A 144 0.66 7.05 11.50
N MET A 145 -0.14 6.19 12.12
CA MET A 145 -1.57 6.09 11.84
C MET A 145 -2.31 7.37 12.27
N TRP A 146 -2.44 8.33 11.36
CA TRP A 146 -3.01 9.65 11.63
C TRP A 146 -3.79 10.16 10.41
N LYS A 147 -5.09 10.47 10.60
CA LYS A 147 -5.99 11.01 9.56
C LYS A 147 -6.05 10.16 8.28
N VAL A 148 -5.85 8.85 8.41
CA VAL A 148 -5.96 7.88 7.32
C VAL A 148 -7.09 6.89 7.60
N SER A 149 -7.64 6.30 6.54
CA SER A 149 -8.65 5.24 6.66
C SER A 149 -8.03 3.93 7.12
N PHE A 150 -6.80 3.65 6.69
CA PHE A 150 -6.03 2.51 7.15
C PHE A 150 -4.55 2.69 6.87
N ILE A 151 -3.73 1.79 7.41
CA ILE A 151 -2.29 1.79 7.19
C ILE A 151 -1.78 0.37 6.91
N LYS A 152 -0.85 0.23 5.98
CA LYS A 152 -0.19 -1.04 5.64
C LYS A 152 1.10 -1.20 6.44
N MET A 153 1.30 -2.39 7.00
CA MET A 153 2.45 -2.79 7.79
C MET A 153 3.24 -3.88 7.06
N GLY A 154 4.56 -3.85 7.22
CA GLY A 154 5.45 -4.91 6.75
C GLY A 154 5.25 -6.22 7.52
N ASP A 155 5.95 -7.28 7.10
CA ASP A 155 5.90 -8.61 7.70
C ASP A 155 6.31 -8.64 9.19
N GLU A 156 7.33 -7.88 9.56
CA GLU A 156 7.83 -7.78 10.93
C GLU A 156 6.84 -7.06 11.86
N GLU A 157 6.31 -5.91 11.43
CA GLU A 157 5.28 -5.16 12.16
C GLU A 157 3.99 -5.95 12.30
N ASN A 158 3.55 -6.58 11.20
CA ASN A 158 2.39 -7.44 11.17
C ASN A 158 2.53 -8.58 12.19
N LYS A 159 3.69 -9.26 12.19
CA LYS A 159 3.95 -10.33 13.15
C LYS A 159 3.92 -9.85 14.60
N ALA A 160 4.53 -8.71 14.90
CA ALA A 160 4.52 -8.16 16.24
C ALA A 160 3.09 -7.86 16.73
N LEU A 161 2.24 -7.28 15.86
CA LEU A 161 0.84 -7.01 16.17
C LEU A 161 0.02 -8.31 16.33
N TYR A 162 0.24 -9.26 15.42
CA TYR A 162 -0.39 -10.58 15.46
C TYR A 162 -0.10 -11.28 16.80
N ASP A 163 1.16 -11.32 17.21
CA ASP A 163 1.61 -12.04 18.41
C ASP A 163 1.01 -11.44 19.70
N ILE A 164 0.95 -10.11 19.83
CA ILE A 164 0.38 -9.46 21.04
C ILE A 164 -1.13 -9.65 21.14
N ILE A 165 -1.87 -9.58 20.03
CA ILE A 165 -3.33 -9.82 20.01
C ILE A 165 -3.64 -11.25 20.43
N LEU A 166 -2.92 -12.22 19.87
CA LEU A 166 -3.07 -13.62 20.27
C LEU A 166 -2.69 -13.84 21.72
N LYS A 167 -1.59 -13.24 22.19
CA LYS A 167 -1.15 -13.44 23.57
C LYS A 167 -2.18 -12.90 24.57
N ARG A 168 -2.79 -11.75 24.28
CA ARG A 168 -3.84 -11.16 25.12
C ARG A 168 -5.09 -12.04 25.17
N ASN A 169 -5.39 -12.72 24.07
CA ASN A 169 -6.60 -13.51 23.86
C ASN A 169 -6.35 -15.02 23.87
N GLU A 170 -5.25 -15.50 24.46
CA GLU A 170 -4.87 -16.92 24.47
C GLU A 170 -5.97 -17.79 25.07
N ASP A 171 -6.51 -17.36 26.21
CA ASP A 171 -7.63 -18.02 26.88
C ASP A 171 -8.91 -18.02 26.03
N ASN A 172 -9.21 -16.89 25.37
CA ASN A 172 -10.39 -16.73 24.53
C ASN A 172 -10.31 -17.63 23.28
N LEU A 173 -9.10 -17.79 22.73
CA LEU A 173 -8.81 -18.67 21.60
C LEU A 173 -9.03 -20.16 21.97
N VAL A 174 -8.56 -20.58 23.15
CA VAL A 174 -8.71 -21.98 23.61
C VAL A 174 -10.17 -22.29 23.96
N LYS A 175 -10.86 -21.37 24.63
CA LYS A 175 -12.24 -21.55 25.09
C LYS A 175 -13.28 -21.26 24.00
N GLN A 176 -12.89 -20.67 22.88
CA GLN A 176 -13.77 -20.23 21.81
C GLN A 176 -14.92 -19.36 22.38
N ASN A 177 -14.55 -18.28 23.06
CA ASN A 177 -15.49 -17.30 23.62
C ASN A 177 -15.00 -15.87 23.35
N ASN A 178 -15.85 -14.87 23.63
CA ASN A 178 -15.52 -13.44 23.49
C ASN A 178 -14.99 -13.08 22.09
N TYR A 179 -15.66 -13.60 21.05
CA TYR A 179 -15.36 -13.30 19.67
C TYR A 179 -16.61 -12.86 18.91
N LEU A 180 -16.40 -12.09 17.85
CA LEU A 180 -17.42 -11.60 16.95
C LEU A 180 -17.79 -12.69 15.95
N PRO A 181 -19.10 -12.98 15.76
CA PRO A 181 -19.55 -13.98 14.80
C PRO A 181 -19.28 -13.51 13.37
N HIS A 182 -19.01 -14.48 12.49
CA HIS A 182 -18.85 -14.27 11.05
C HIS A 182 -19.88 -15.10 10.30
N ASP A 183 -20.50 -14.50 9.28
CA ASP A 183 -21.48 -15.09 8.40
C ASP A 183 -20.90 -15.14 6.97
N PRO A 184 -20.53 -16.32 6.46
CA PRO A 184 -19.89 -16.43 5.15
C PRO A 184 -20.85 -16.20 3.98
N SER A 185 -22.17 -16.06 4.22
CA SER A 185 -23.19 -16.00 3.17
C SER A 185 -22.93 -14.91 2.12
N PHE A 186 -22.37 -13.77 2.53
CA PHE A 186 -22.02 -12.71 1.58
C PHE A 186 -20.84 -13.10 0.68
N ILE A 187 -19.79 -13.71 1.26
CA ILE A 187 -18.62 -14.20 0.53
C ILE A 187 -19.04 -15.29 -0.46
N GLU A 188 -19.84 -16.26 -0.02
CA GLU A 188 -20.39 -17.32 -0.87
C GLU A 188 -21.20 -16.75 -2.05
N LYS A 189 -21.95 -15.66 -1.82
CA LYS A 189 -22.67 -14.95 -2.89
C LYS A 189 -21.71 -14.30 -3.89
N LEU A 190 -20.63 -13.68 -3.43
CA LEU A 190 -19.61 -13.09 -4.31
C LEU A 190 -18.93 -14.17 -5.17
N GLU A 191 -18.61 -15.33 -4.59
CA GLU A 191 -18.04 -16.45 -5.33
C GLU A 191 -18.94 -16.92 -6.49
N CYS A 192 -20.26 -16.79 -6.32
CA CYS A 192 -21.26 -17.15 -7.33
C CYS A 192 -21.61 -16.00 -8.31
N THR A 193 -21.06 -14.80 -8.12
CA THR A 193 -21.32 -13.60 -8.94
C THR A 193 -20.18 -13.39 -9.93
N ASP A 194 -20.45 -13.03 -11.18
CA ASP A 194 -19.37 -12.63 -12.10
C ASP A 194 -18.74 -11.30 -11.64
N LEU A 195 -17.51 -11.38 -11.10
CA LEU A 195 -16.78 -10.23 -10.56
C LEU A 195 -15.90 -9.53 -11.61
N SER A 196 -15.84 -10.04 -12.85
CA SER A 196 -15.01 -9.47 -13.91
C SER A 196 -15.20 -7.94 -14.10
N PRO A 197 -16.44 -7.40 -14.06
CA PRO A 197 -16.69 -5.96 -14.20
C PRO A 197 -16.31 -5.10 -12.98
N TYR A 198 -15.97 -5.74 -11.86
CA TYR A 198 -15.70 -5.09 -10.57
C TYR A 198 -14.23 -5.17 -10.18
N HIS A 199 -13.36 -5.80 -10.97
CA HIS A 199 -11.93 -5.79 -10.69
C HIS A 199 -11.41 -4.36 -10.61
N PHE A 200 -10.66 -4.09 -9.54
CA PHE A 200 -10.20 -2.75 -9.26
C PHE A 200 -8.77 -2.55 -9.77
N HIS A 201 -8.66 -1.69 -10.78
CA HIS A 201 -7.40 -1.24 -11.37
C HIS A 201 -7.33 0.28 -11.43
N CYS A 202 -6.13 0.83 -11.57
CA CYS A 202 -5.91 2.28 -11.59
C CYS A 202 -6.27 2.94 -12.94
N LYS A 203 -6.61 2.16 -13.98
CA LYS A 203 -6.81 2.66 -15.35
C LYS A 203 -7.78 3.86 -15.44
N ASN A 204 -8.99 3.74 -14.88
CA ASN A 204 -9.97 4.83 -14.96
C ASN A 204 -9.57 6.05 -14.12
N ILE A 205 -8.87 5.84 -13.01
CA ILE A 205 -8.31 6.91 -12.19
C ILE A 205 -7.31 7.69 -13.04
N LEU A 206 -6.35 7.01 -13.66
CA LEU A 206 -5.30 7.62 -14.48
C LEU A 206 -5.87 8.31 -15.72
N LYS A 207 -6.80 7.66 -16.42
CA LYS A 207 -7.51 8.23 -17.58
C LYS A 207 -8.25 9.53 -17.27
N SER A 208 -8.70 9.72 -16.03
CA SER A 208 -9.40 10.96 -15.65
C SER A 208 -8.47 12.18 -15.56
N VAL A 209 -7.15 11.95 -15.44
CA VAL A 209 -6.15 12.99 -15.17
C VAL A 209 -5.00 13.04 -16.16
N ASP A 210 -4.88 12.06 -17.07
CA ASP A 210 -3.91 12.10 -18.17
C ASP A 210 -4.21 13.21 -19.19
N THR A 211 -3.20 13.53 -20.01
CA THR A 211 -3.31 14.56 -21.04
C THR A 211 -2.92 14.02 -22.42
N ALA A 212 -3.27 14.77 -23.47
CA ALA A 212 -2.93 14.42 -24.85
C ALA A 212 -1.40 14.36 -25.10
N GLU A 213 -0.61 15.07 -24.30
CA GLU A 213 0.85 15.08 -24.38
C GLU A 213 1.49 13.89 -23.64
N GLY A 214 0.72 13.14 -22.84
CA GLY A 214 1.17 11.93 -22.19
C GLY A 214 1.70 12.10 -20.76
N TRP A 215 1.49 13.25 -20.13
CA TRP A 215 1.78 13.45 -18.70
C TRP A 215 0.50 13.35 -17.88
N VAL A 216 0.64 13.25 -16.56
CA VAL A 216 -0.47 13.08 -15.62
C VAL A 216 -0.59 14.32 -14.75
N ARG A 217 -1.80 14.88 -14.65
CA ARG A 217 -2.02 16.13 -13.88
C ARG A 217 -1.87 15.97 -12.37
N HIS A 218 -2.10 14.77 -11.84
CA HIS A 218 -2.09 14.46 -10.41
C HIS A 218 -0.99 13.45 -10.08
N GLU A 219 -0.06 13.83 -9.20
CA GLU A 219 1.04 12.95 -8.75
C GLU A 219 0.52 11.71 -8.02
N MET A 220 -0.49 11.86 -7.17
CA MET A 220 -1.07 10.75 -6.41
C MET A 220 -1.77 9.70 -7.30
N ALA A 221 -2.37 10.11 -8.42
CA ALA A 221 -2.90 9.17 -9.42
C ALA A 221 -1.78 8.38 -10.13
N LEU A 222 -0.63 9.02 -10.36
CA LEU A 222 0.56 8.36 -10.89
C LEU A 222 1.14 7.37 -9.87
N GLU A 223 1.20 7.73 -8.59
CA GLU A 223 1.59 6.83 -7.49
C GLU A 223 0.69 5.57 -7.46
N ALA A 224 -0.63 5.76 -7.51
CA ALA A 224 -1.60 4.66 -7.56
C ALA A 224 -1.37 3.74 -8.77
N ALA A 225 -1.09 4.30 -9.95
CA ALA A 225 -0.85 3.53 -11.16
C ALA A 225 0.46 2.72 -11.11
N VAL A 226 1.51 3.28 -10.49
CA VAL A 226 2.77 2.55 -10.28
C VAL A 226 2.58 1.42 -9.26
N VAL A 227 1.82 1.64 -8.19
CA VAL A 227 1.47 0.59 -7.21
C VAL A 227 0.69 -0.54 -7.88
N ASP A 228 -0.34 -0.22 -8.67
CA ASP A 228 -1.12 -1.22 -9.43
C ASP A 228 -0.23 -2.01 -10.40
N THR A 229 0.64 -1.30 -11.14
CA THR A 229 1.60 -1.91 -12.07
C THR A 229 2.53 -2.90 -11.36
N LEU A 230 3.08 -2.53 -10.19
CA LEU A 230 3.95 -3.41 -9.41
C LEU A 230 3.21 -4.58 -8.75
N ALA A 231 1.92 -4.40 -8.43
CA ALA A 231 1.10 -5.42 -7.81
C ALA A 231 0.60 -6.48 -8.82
N THR A 232 0.40 -6.10 -10.08
CA THR A 232 -0.24 -6.94 -11.11
C THR A 232 0.72 -7.43 -12.21
N ASN A 233 1.77 -6.67 -12.55
CA ASN A 233 2.67 -6.97 -13.65
C ASN A 233 4.08 -7.33 -13.16
N GLY A 234 4.47 -8.60 -13.34
CA GLY A 234 5.82 -9.04 -12.95
C GLY A 234 6.94 -8.53 -13.87
N ASN A 235 6.65 -8.23 -15.14
CA ASN A 235 7.69 -7.91 -16.12
C ASN A 235 7.76 -6.41 -16.45
N THR A 236 8.21 -5.62 -15.48
CA THR A 236 8.40 -4.16 -15.65
C THR A 236 9.88 -3.79 -15.51
N VAL A 237 10.25 -2.59 -15.96
CA VAL A 237 11.61 -2.04 -15.74
C VAL A 237 11.96 -1.92 -14.25
N LEU A 238 10.95 -1.90 -13.38
CA LEU A 238 11.06 -1.80 -11.93
C LEU A 238 11.31 -3.16 -11.27
N GLY A 239 11.12 -4.28 -11.98
CA GLY A 239 11.30 -5.64 -11.47
C GLY A 239 10.10 -6.20 -10.69
N GLU A 240 10.28 -7.41 -10.14
CA GLU A 240 9.27 -8.16 -9.36
C GLU A 240 9.45 -7.98 -7.85
N TRP A 241 8.35 -7.76 -7.14
CA TRP A 241 8.35 -7.45 -5.70
C TRP A 241 7.25 -8.19 -4.94
N ASP A 242 7.63 -8.80 -3.82
CA ASP A 242 6.70 -9.56 -2.98
C ASP A 242 5.81 -8.64 -2.12
N TYR A 243 6.38 -7.53 -1.64
CA TYR A 243 5.70 -6.51 -0.85
C TYR A 243 5.86 -5.13 -1.50
N ILE A 244 4.74 -4.42 -1.61
CA ILE A 244 4.65 -3.03 -2.08
C ILE A 244 3.79 -2.25 -1.10
N SER A 245 4.22 -1.05 -0.72
CA SER A 245 3.47 -0.11 0.10
C SER A 245 3.59 1.29 -0.45
N HIS A 246 2.47 1.99 -0.41
CA HIS A 246 2.37 3.41 -0.71
C HIS A 246 2.71 4.23 0.56
N GLN A 247 3.44 5.33 0.38
CA GLN A 247 3.74 6.34 1.39
C GLN A 247 4.29 5.84 2.75
N VAL A 248 5.49 5.26 2.72
CA VAL A 248 6.16 4.76 3.92
C VAL A 248 7.02 5.83 4.59
N ILE A 249 6.90 5.98 5.91
CA ILE A 249 7.69 6.94 6.69
C ILE A 249 9.19 6.65 6.56
N ALA A 250 9.94 7.69 6.19
CA ALA A 250 11.37 7.61 5.94
C ALA A 250 12.17 8.70 6.69
N SER A 251 11.78 8.98 7.93
CA SER A 251 12.48 9.92 8.80
C SER A 251 12.25 9.58 10.28
N PRO A 252 13.07 10.13 11.20
CA PRO A 252 12.87 9.95 12.63
C PRO A 252 11.48 10.38 13.08
N PHE A 253 10.99 9.77 14.16
CA PHE A 253 9.68 10.10 14.70
C PHE A 253 9.60 11.57 15.12
N LYS A 254 8.65 12.29 14.53
CA LYS A 254 8.32 13.71 14.70
C LYS A 254 6.83 13.90 14.35
N PRO A 255 6.20 15.08 14.48
CA PRO A 255 4.78 15.20 14.13
C PRO A 255 4.52 14.74 12.69
N VAL A 256 3.47 13.94 12.48
CA VAL A 256 3.22 13.20 11.22
C VAL A 256 3.19 14.13 10.00
N ASP A 257 2.62 15.33 10.15
CA ASP A 257 2.50 16.32 9.08
C ASP A 257 3.87 16.83 8.57
N TYR A 258 4.98 16.58 9.28
CA TYR A 258 6.33 16.97 8.87
C TYR A 258 7.23 15.78 8.51
N MET A 259 6.74 14.54 8.60
CA MET A 259 7.52 13.35 8.27
C MET A 259 7.77 13.25 6.77
N ASP A 260 9.00 12.94 6.39
CA ASP A 260 9.32 12.55 5.02
C ASP A 260 8.74 11.14 4.76
N LYS A 261 8.18 10.93 3.57
CA LYS A 261 7.63 9.65 3.12
C LYS A 261 8.28 9.24 1.80
N ILE A 262 8.54 7.96 1.63
CA ILE A 262 8.87 7.36 0.33
C ILE A 262 7.54 7.08 -0.37
N ASP A 263 7.36 7.58 -1.58
CA ASP A 263 6.12 7.43 -2.36
C ASP A 263 5.75 5.95 -2.56
N VAL A 264 6.71 5.13 -3.03
CA VAL A 264 6.54 3.66 -3.07
C VAL A 264 7.74 2.96 -2.48
N PHE A 265 7.48 2.12 -1.47
CA PHE A 265 8.47 1.28 -0.82
C PHE A 265 8.11 -0.20 -1.01
N GLY A 266 9.12 -1.05 -1.15
CA GLY A 266 8.89 -2.48 -1.32
C GLY A 266 10.05 -3.34 -0.88
N TYR A 267 9.83 -4.65 -0.90
CA TYR A 267 10.91 -5.62 -0.79
C TYR A 267 10.54 -6.94 -1.47
N ARG A 268 11.56 -7.71 -1.82
CA ARG A 268 11.43 -9.06 -2.35
C ARG A 268 12.27 -10.05 -1.57
N TYR A 269 11.82 -11.29 -1.54
CA TYR A 269 12.52 -12.40 -0.91
C TYR A 269 13.43 -13.12 -1.92
N ILE A 270 14.40 -13.87 -1.39
CA ILE A 270 15.09 -14.88 -2.18
C ILE A 270 14.07 -15.96 -2.56
N LYS A 271 13.95 -16.26 -3.86
CA LYS A 271 12.98 -17.24 -4.37
C LYS A 271 13.05 -18.56 -3.57
N GLY A 272 11.92 -18.95 -2.98
CA GLY A 272 11.78 -20.16 -2.15
C GLY A 272 12.08 -19.97 -0.66
N TYR A 273 12.45 -18.77 -0.21
CA TYR A 273 12.79 -18.47 1.19
C TYR A 273 12.06 -17.22 1.68
N LYS A 274 11.97 -17.02 3.00
CA LYS A 274 11.43 -15.80 3.62
C LYS A 274 12.51 -14.74 3.92
N THR A 275 13.73 -14.94 3.42
CA THR A 275 14.84 -14.00 3.62
C THR A 275 14.75 -12.86 2.61
N LYS A 276 14.70 -11.61 3.10
CA LYS A 276 14.68 -10.41 2.26
C LYS A 276 15.96 -10.33 1.43
N SER A 277 15.79 -10.16 0.12
CA SER A 277 16.87 -10.05 -0.86
C SER A 277 17.17 -8.60 -1.19
N LYS A 278 16.13 -7.83 -1.55
CA LYS A 278 16.26 -6.43 -1.95
C LYS A 278 15.12 -5.59 -1.39
N PHE A 279 15.42 -4.30 -1.21
CA PHE A 279 14.47 -3.24 -0.89
C PHE A 279 14.32 -2.31 -2.09
N LEU A 280 13.09 -1.89 -2.33
CA LEU A 280 12.69 -0.97 -3.39
C LEU A 280 12.41 0.41 -2.79
N ILE A 281 12.93 1.44 -3.45
CA ILE A 281 12.59 2.85 -3.19
C ILE A 281 12.20 3.47 -4.53
N ILE A 282 11.02 4.06 -4.61
CA ILE A 282 10.60 4.86 -5.76
C ILE A 282 10.13 6.23 -5.25
N GLU A 283 10.65 7.26 -5.89
CA GLU A 283 10.15 8.63 -5.79
C GLU A 283 9.55 9.04 -7.13
N LEU A 284 8.36 9.63 -7.10
CA LEU A 284 7.59 10.00 -8.27
C LEU A 284 7.53 11.52 -8.41
N LYS A 285 7.59 11.98 -9.66
CA LYS A 285 7.34 13.37 -10.03
C LYS A 285 6.41 13.41 -11.21
N LYS A 286 5.27 14.08 -11.08
CA LYS A 286 4.35 14.21 -12.21
C LYS A 286 4.94 15.04 -13.37
N ASP A 287 5.82 15.99 -13.05
CA ASP A 287 6.46 16.88 -14.02
C ASP A 287 7.89 16.39 -14.36
N ASN A 288 8.69 17.23 -15.02
CA ASN A 288 10.13 16.97 -15.18
C ASN A 288 10.82 16.93 -13.82
N ALA A 289 11.74 15.99 -13.65
CA ALA A 289 12.57 15.92 -12.46
C ALA A 289 13.48 17.14 -12.34
N THR A 290 13.80 17.51 -11.10
CA THR A 290 14.78 18.54 -10.76
C THR A 290 15.88 17.92 -9.90
N LYS A 291 17.02 18.59 -9.73
CA LYS A 291 18.16 18.02 -8.99
C LYS A 291 17.83 17.69 -7.52
N GLU A 292 16.85 18.36 -6.95
CA GLU A 292 16.34 18.11 -5.59
C GLU A 292 15.86 16.67 -5.39
N VAL A 293 15.27 16.04 -6.42
CA VAL A 293 14.76 14.66 -6.30
C VAL A 293 15.90 13.65 -6.09
N ILE A 294 17.10 13.92 -6.64
CA ILE A 294 18.27 13.08 -6.41
C ILE A 294 18.62 13.08 -4.92
N TRP A 295 18.69 14.26 -4.31
CA TRP A 295 18.99 14.39 -2.89
C TRP A 295 17.92 13.75 -2.01
N GLN A 296 16.66 13.89 -2.38
CA GLN A 296 15.54 13.27 -1.68
C GLN A 296 15.66 11.74 -1.66
N VAL A 297 15.86 11.12 -2.82
CA VAL A 297 16.04 9.66 -2.90
C VAL A 297 17.30 9.21 -2.18
N MET A 298 18.41 9.95 -2.25
CA MET A 298 19.62 9.59 -1.52
C MET A 298 19.43 9.63 0.00
N LYS A 299 18.61 10.54 0.55
CA LYS A 299 18.21 10.48 1.97
C LYS A 299 17.47 9.17 2.28
N TYR A 300 16.56 8.74 1.41
CA TYR A 300 15.82 7.50 1.59
C TYR A 300 16.70 6.26 1.47
N VAL A 301 17.66 6.25 0.54
CA VAL A 301 18.65 5.18 0.43
C VAL A 301 19.44 5.03 1.73
N ASP A 302 19.94 6.13 2.29
CA ASP A 302 20.67 6.11 3.56
C ASP A 302 19.78 5.69 4.74
N TRP A 303 18.51 6.13 4.75
CA TRP A 303 17.51 5.71 5.75
C TRP A 303 17.23 4.21 5.67
N VAL A 304 16.88 3.68 4.49
CA VAL A 304 16.56 2.27 4.29
C VAL A 304 17.76 1.38 4.58
N ARG A 305 18.97 1.83 4.22
CA ARG A 305 20.21 1.14 4.53
C ARG A 305 20.35 0.89 6.04
N LYS A 306 20.08 1.91 6.84
CA LYS A 306 20.19 1.85 8.30
C LYS A 306 19.05 1.06 8.94
N GLU A 307 17.82 1.31 8.53
CA GLU A 307 16.63 0.81 9.23
C GLU A 307 16.20 -0.60 8.76
N TYR A 308 16.51 -0.98 7.52
CA TYR A 308 16.01 -2.23 6.92
C TYR A 308 17.12 -3.15 6.41
N ALA A 309 18.21 -2.60 5.88
CA ALA A 309 19.20 -3.37 5.13
C ALA A 309 20.44 -3.80 5.93
N ASN A 310 20.42 -3.73 7.27
CA ASN A 310 21.55 -4.08 8.12
C ASN A 310 22.87 -3.48 7.61
N ASP A 311 22.84 -2.19 7.29
CA ASP A 311 24.01 -1.43 6.84
C ASP A 311 24.54 -1.78 5.43
N ASP A 312 23.85 -2.64 4.67
CA ASP A 312 24.23 -3.08 3.32
C ASP A 312 23.49 -2.30 2.20
N TYR A 313 24.18 -1.35 1.58
CA TYR A 313 23.65 -0.64 0.39
C TYR A 313 23.36 -1.58 -0.77
N GLY A 314 24.07 -2.70 -0.88
CA GLY A 314 23.89 -3.70 -1.92
C GLY A 314 22.50 -4.32 -1.94
N MET A 315 21.72 -4.18 -0.86
CA MET A 315 20.33 -4.65 -0.82
C MET A 315 19.33 -3.64 -1.42
N ILE A 316 19.74 -2.44 -1.84
CA ILE A 316 18.80 -1.37 -2.23
C ILE A 316 18.76 -1.19 -3.75
N GLU A 317 17.55 -1.10 -4.30
CA GLU A 317 17.27 -0.68 -5.66
C GLU A 317 16.40 0.58 -5.61
N ALA A 318 16.85 1.66 -6.23
CA ALA A 318 16.20 2.95 -6.16
C ALA A 318 15.83 3.46 -7.56
N PHE A 319 14.65 4.07 -7.66
CA PHE A 319 14.11 4.60 -8.90
C PHE A 319 13.57 6.00 -8.69
N ILE A 320 13.73 6.84 -9.71
CA ILE A 320 12.95 8.06 -9.85
C ILE A 320 12.09 7.90 -11.08
N ILE A 321 10.78 8.10 -10.93
CA ILE A 321 9.83 8.09 -12.05
C ILE A 321 9.40 9.53 -12.33
N ALA A 322 9.63 10.03 -13.54
CA ALA A 322 9.27 11.41 -13.91
C ALA A 322 8.83 11.52 -15.37
N TYR A 323 8.18 12.63 -15.74
CA TYR A 323 7.78 12.86 -17.13
C TYR A 323 9.00 13.09 -18.04
N GLY A 324 10.08 13.65 -17.49
CA GLY A 324 11.32 13.87 -18.21
C GLY A 324 12.49 14.17 -17.29
N PHE A 325 13.69 13.93 -17.79
CA PHE A 325 14.95 14.15 -17.07
C PHE A 325 15.86 15.08 -17.88
N PRO A 326 16.00 16.35 -17.45
CA PRO A 326 16.99 17.25 -18.01
C PRO A 326 18.43 16.73 -17.80
N ASP A 327 19.36 17.12 -18.68
CA ASP A 327 20.76 16.67 -18.64
C ASP A 327 21.45 16.97 -17.30
N ASP A 328 21.15 18.11 -16.68
CA ASP A 328 21.76 18.48 -15.39
C ASP A 328 21.30 17.57 -14.25
N VAL A 329 20.10 16.98 -14.32
CA VAL A 329 19.62 15.96 -13.36
C VAL A 329 20.36 14.65 -13.56
N ILE A 330 20.59 14.25 -14.82
CA ILE A 330 21.35 13.05 -15.19
C ILE A 330 22.79 13.16 -14.68
N GLU A 331 23.42 14.32 -14.89
CA GLU A 331 24.76 14.64 -14.39
C GLU A 331 24.82 14.64 -12.85
N GLU A 332 23.83 15.25 -12.18
CA GLU A 332 23.74 15.28 -10.72
C GLU A 332 23.65 13.86 -10.14
N ARG A 333 22.80 13.02 -10.74
CA ARG A 333 22.66 11.60 -10.38
C ARG A 333 23.97 10.84 -10.56
N ASN A 334 24.64 11.00 -11.71
CA ASN A 334 25.92 10.33 -11.97
C ASN A 334 27.02 10.75 -10.99
N LYS A 335 26.99 12.01 -10.53
CA LYS A 335 27.98 12.56 -9.62
C LYS A 335 27.75 12.16 -8.16
N TRP A 336 26.50 12.14 -7.70
CA TRP A 336 26.18 12.09 -6.26
C TRP A 336 25.39 10.87 -5.81
N ALA A 337 24.74 10.13 -6.73
CA ALA A 337 24.04 8.90 -6.41
C ALA A 337 25.00 7.70 -6.31
N VAL A 338 26.10 7.88 -5.59
CA VAL A 338 27.15 6.89 -5.38
C VAL A 338 27.40 6.73 -3.88
N ARG A 339 27.52 5.47 -3.43
CA ARG A 339 27.94 5.14 -2.06
C ARG A 339 29.06 4.12 -2.08
N GLN A 340 30.17 4.45 -1.45
CA GLN A 340 31.26 3.49 -1.20
C GLN A 340 31.02 2.84 0.16
N TYR A 341 31.12 1.52 0.21
CA TYR A 341 30.89 0.75 1.44
C TYR A 341 31.73 -0.53 1.45
N ILE A 342 31.74 -1.20 2.60
CA ILE A 342 32.43 -2.47 2.78
C ILE A 342 31.42 -3.57 3.06
N THR A 343 31.67 -4.75 2.51
CA THR A 343 30.91 -5.98 2.80
C THR A 343 31.84 -7.07 3.27
N GLY A 344 31.33 -7.98 4.11
CA GLY A 344 32.12 -9.06 4.70
C GLY A 344 33.06 -8.59 5.81
N LEU A 345 33.16 -9.38 6.89
CA LEU A 345 34.08 -9.10 7.99
C LEU A 345 35.50 -9.61 7.72
N ARG A 346 35.64 -10.83 7.16
CA ARG A 346 36.92 -11.50 6.88
C ARG A 346 36.76 -12.47 5.69
N PRO A 347 37.26 -12.14 4.48
CA PRO A 347 37.92 -10.90 4.09
C PRO A 347 36.93 -9.75 3.94
N VAL A 348 37.40 -8.52 4.20
CA VAL A 348 36.68 -7.29 3.84
C VAL A 348 36.69 -7.14 2.32
N LYS A 349 35.54 -6.79 1.75
CA LYS A 349 35.37 -6.47 0.33
C LYS A 349 34.95 -5.02 0.19
N HIS A 350 35.65 -4.26 -0.64
CA HIS A 350 35.22 -2.92 -1.05
C HIS A 350 34.12 -3.05 -2.10
N SER A 351 33.08 -2.23 -1.98
CA SER A 351 31.94 -2.23 -2.90
C SER A 351 31.45 -0.81 -3.14
N THR A 352 30.83 -0.60 -4.30
CA THR A 352 30.24 0.68 -4.68
C THR A 352 28.79 0.44 -5.08
N TRP A 353 27.90 1.24 -4.54
CA TRP A 353 26.50 1.28 -4.93
C TRP A 353 26.26 2.47 -5.86
N THR A 354 25.61 2.21 -6.98
CA THR A 354 25.24 3.18 -8.03
C THR A 354 23.82 2.96 -8.53
N ASN A 355 23.00 2.19 -7.79
CA ASN A 355 21.75 1.62 -8.30
C ASN A 355 20.55 2.60 -8.17
N LEU A 356 20.75 3.86 -8.55
CA LEU A 356 19.68 4.83 -8.76
C LEU A 356 19.37 4.94 -10.26
N ARG A 357 18.22 4.41 -10.64
CA ARG A 357 17.75 4.35 -12.04
C ARG A 357 16.73 5.45 -12.31
N LEU A 358 16.82 6.07 -13.48
CA LEU A 358 15.90 7.11 -13.92
C LEU A 358 14.91 6.50 -14.89
N VAL A 359 13.62 6.62 -14.62
CA VAL A 359 12.55 5.99 -15.40
C VAL A 359 11.59 7.06 -15.88
N GLN A 360 11.49 7.21 -17.18
CA GLN A 360 10.55 8.12 -17.80
C GLN A 360 9.18 7.44 -17.94
N TYR A 361 8.12 8.17 -17.59
CA TYR A 361 6.76 7.67 -17.76
C TYR A 361 6.03 8.37 -18.92
N ARG A 362 5.08 7.66 -19.54
CA ARG A 362 4.00 8.25 -20.35
C ARG A 362 2.68 7.61 -19.97
N SER A 363 1.59 8.38 -20.07
CA SER A 363 0.23 7.90 -19.82
C SER A 363 -0.69 8.28 -20.96
N TYR A 364 -1.38 7.29 -21.54
CA TYR A 364 -2.39 7.52 -22.57
C TYR A 364 -3.60 6.61 -22.37
N ASP A 365 -4.80 7.19 -22.30
CA ASP A 365 -6.06 6.46 -22.07
C ASP A 365 -6.04 5.61 -20.79
N GLY A 366 -5.36 6.10 -19.76
CA GLY A 366 -5.17 5.42 -18.49
C GLY A 366 -4.15 4.28 -18.49
N GLU A 367 -3.43 4.06 -19.59
CA GLU A 367 -2.33 3.10 -19.65
C GLU A 367 -0.99 3.77 -19.34
N LEU A 368 -0.25 3.24 -18.37
CA LEU A 368 1.05 3.74 -17.96
C LEU A 368 2.18 2.95 -18.65
N THR A 369 3.09 3.65 -19.32
CA THR A 369 4.34 3.08 -19.84
C THR A 369 5.53 3.63 -19.09
N LEU A 370 6.52 2.76 -18.85
CA LEU A 370 7.73 3.07 -18.08
C LEU A 370 8.96 2.62 -18.86
N GLU A 371 9.88 3.55 -19.10
CA GLU A 371 11.12 3.31 -19.83
C GLU A 371 12.31 3.83 -19.02
N GLU A 372 13.34 3.00 -18.84
CA GLU A 372 14.57 3.46 -18.22
C GLU A 372 15.36 4.37 -19.17
N VAL A 373 15.83 5.49 -18.65
CA VAL A 373 16.62 6.47 -19.41
C VAL A 373 18.01 6.63 -18.78
N ALA A 374 19.00 6.88 -19.64
CA ALA A 374 20.39 7.07 -19.25
C ALA A 374 20.92 5.99 -18.28
N PRO A 375 20.91 4.70 -18.68
CA PRO A 375 21.40 3.60 -17.85
C PRO A 375 22.87 3.80 -17.50
N ILE A 376 23.23 3.42 -16.27
CA ILE A 376 24.63 3.47 -15.81
C ILE A 376 25.33 2.24 -16.39
N GLY A 377 26.38 2.48 -17.18
CA GLY A 377 27.18 1.45 -17.86
C GLY A 377 28.15 0.69 -16.97
#